data_AF-A0A352UFH2-F1
#
_entry.id   AF-A0A352UFH2-F1
#
_cell.length_a   1.000
_cell.length_b   1.000
_cell.length_c   1.000
_cell.angle_alpha   90.00
_cell.angle_beta   90.00
_cell.angle_gamma   90.00
#
_symmetry.space_group_name_H-M   'P 1'
#
loop_
_entity.id
_entity.type
_entity.pdbx_description
1 polymer ?
#
loop_
_entity_poly.entity_id
_entity_poly.type
_entity_poly.pdbx_seq_one_letter_code
_entity_poly.pdbx_strand_id
1 'polypeptide(L)'
;YVSENAEKARTEPEASTMHMIGYSAAQIGSAPNEETADRLQRLNTISYDEVLRHKVMHGTPEEVVDRIQRYEEELGISGLVLEMNFGGQIPNELVLNSIRQLTEKVMPEFK
;
A
#
# COMPACT_ATOMS: atom_id res chain seq x y z
N TYR A 1 0.68 -3.97 -3.49
CA TYR A 1 0.17 -5.13 -4.22
C TYR A 1 -0.02 -4.72 -5.66
N VAL A 2 0.47 -5.51 -6.61
CA VAL A 2 0.49 -5.20 -8.04
C VAL A 2 -0.16 -6.35 -8.78
N SER A 3 -1.13 -6.06 -9.63
CA SER A 3 -1.82 -7.07 -10.45
C SER A 3 -2.23 -6.47 -11.78
N GLU A 4 -2.16 -7.25 -12.87
CA GLU A 4 -2.56 -6.80 -14.21
C GLU A 4 -4.04 -6.46 -14.31
N ASN A 5 -4.84 -7.01 -13.40
CA ASN A 5 -6.26 -6.74 -13.34
C ASN A 5 -6.52 -5.69 -12.26
N ALA A 6 -7.03 -4.52 -12.66
CA ALA A 6 -7.28 -3.39 -11.77
C ALA A 6 -8.28 -3.69 -10.64
N GLU A 7 -9.28 -4.54 -10.89
CA GLU A 7 -10.23 -4.97 -9.85
C GLU A 7 -9.51 -5.83 -8.81
N LYS A 8 -8.76 -6.84 -9.26
CA LYS A 8 -7.97 -7.73 -8.39
C LYS A 8 -6.90 -6.98 -7.60
N ALA A 9 -6.23 -6.02 -8.23
CA ALA A 9 -5.24 -5.18 -7.58
C ALA A 9 -5.82 -4.45 -6.35
N ARG A 10 -7.13 -4.17 -6.35
CA ARG A 10 -7.86 -3.55 -5.25
C ARG A 10 -8.44 -4.58 -4.28
N THR A 11 -9.12 -5.62 -4.78
CA THR A 11 -9.89 -6.53 -3.91
C THR A 11 -9.05 -7.60 -3.22
N GLU A 12 -8.02 -8.16 -3.88
CA GLU A 12 -7.20 -9.23 -3.33
C GLU A 12 -6.40 -8.82 -2.07
N PRO A 13 -5.81 -7.60 -1.97
CA PRO A 13 -5.11 -7.17 -0.76
C PRO A 13 -6.02 -6.50 0.29
N GLU A 14 -7.31 -6.26 0.00
CA GLU A 14 -8.19 -5.42 0.83
C GLU A 14 -8.28 -5.91 2.27
N ALA A 15 -8.62 -7.18 2.48
CA ALA A 15 -8.79 -7.74 3.81
C ALA A 15 -7.52 -7.63 4.66
N SER A 16 -6.37 -7.97 4.07
CA SER A 16 -5.06 -7.85 4.74
C SER A 16 -4.72 -6.40 5.07
N THR A 17 -5.01 -5.49 4.14
CA THR A 17 -4.76 -4.06 4.31
C THR A 17 -5.60 -3.49 5.45
N MET A 18 -6.90 -3.75 5.43
CA MET A 18 -7.83 -3.27 6.46
C MET A 18 -7.55 -3.92 7.82
N HIS A 19 -7.06 -5.16 7.85
CA HIS A 19 -6.56 -5.78 9.08
C HIS A 19 -5.39 -4.98 9.68
N MET A 20 -4.39 -4.59 8.88
CA MET A 20 -3.26 -3.79 9.36
C MET A 20 -3.69 -2.39 9.80
N ILE A 21 -4.62 -1.75 9.09
CA ILE A 21 -5.19 -0.46 9.47
C ILE A 21 -5.93 -0.58 10.81
N GLY A 22 -6.76 -1.61 10.98
CA GLY A 22 -7.45 -1.87 12.24
C GLY A 22 -6.50 -2.21 13.38
N TYR A 23 -5.47 -3.01 13.14
CA TYR A 23 -4.42 -3.31 14.12
C TYR A 23 -3.69 -2.03 14.55
N SER A 24 -3.35 -1.17 13.60
CA SER A 24 -2.70 0.13 13.88
C SER A 24 -3.64 1.04 14.67
N ALA A 25 -4.91 1.14 14.27
CA ALA A 25 -5.93 1.89 14.98
C ALA A 25 -6.13 1.36 16.41
N ALA A 26 -6.09 0.06 16.66
CA ALA A 26 -6.26 -0.49 18.01
C ALA A 26 -5.15 -0.05 19.00
N GLN A 27 -4.03 0.51 18.53
CA GLN A 27 -2.95 1.01 19.37
C GLN A 27 -3.20 2.44 19.92
N ILE A 28 -4.40 3.05 19.77
CA ILE A 28 -4.70 4.42 20.28
C ILE A 28 -4.34 4.58 21.76
N GLY A 29 -4.63 3.56 22.58
CA GLY A 29 -4.37 3.58 24.02
C GLY A 29 -2.89 3.67 24.40
N SER A 30 -1.98 3.39 23.46
CA SER A 30 -0.53 3.48 23.63
C SER A 30 0.07 4.74 23.02
N ALA A 31 -0.77 5.70 22.61
CA ALA A 31 -0.31 6.94 21.98
C ALA A 31 0.56 7.77 22.95
N PRO A 32 1.80 8.12 22.60
CA PRO A 32 2.69 8.88 23.47
C PRO A 32 2.31 10.37 23.56
N ASN A 33 1.45 10.87 22.65
CA ASN A 33 1.00 12.26 22.60
C ASN A 33 -0.36 12.39 21.87
N GLU A 34 -0.97 13.57 21.99
CA GLU A 34 -2.29 13.91 21.43
C GLU A 34 -2.31 13.83 19.89
N GLU A 35 -1.24 14.26 19.22
CA GLU A 35 -1.09 14.12 17.75
C GLU A 35 -1.15 12.65 17.30
N THR A 36 -0.50 11.75 18.04
CA THR A 36 -0.55 10.32 17.74
C THR A 36 -1.94 9.77 18.01
N ALA A 37 -2.63 10.22 19.07
CA ALA A 37 -4.00 9.81 19.37
C ALA A 37 -4.97 10.25 18.25
N ASP A 38 -4.89 11.51 17.80
CA ASP A 38 -5.69 12.04 16.69
C ASP A 38 -5.44 11.27 15.38
N ARG A 39 -4.18 10.97 15.08
CA ARG A 39 -3.82 10.20 13.89
C ARG A 39 -4.42 8.80 13.94
N LEU A 40 -4.37 8.14 15.09
CA LEU A 40 -4.91 6.80 15.26
C LEU A 40 -6.45 6.80 15.27
N GLN A 41 -7.10 7.85 15.80
CA GLN A 41 -8.55 8.03 15.70
C GLN A 41 -9.01 8.15 14.25
N ARG A 42 -8.28 8.89 13.40
CA ARG A 42 -8.59 9.00 11.97
C ARG A 42 -8.50 7.65 11.24
N LEU A 43 -7.61 6.75 11.68
CA LEU A 43 -7.52 5.40 11.13
C LEU A 43 -8.72 4.53 11.49
N ASN A 44 -9.39 4.79 12.62
CA ASN A 44 -10.51 3.98 13.08
C ASN A 44 -11.76 4.08 12.18
N THR A 45 -11.85 5.16 11.39
CA THR A 45 -13.00 5.42 10.50
C THR A 45 -12.60 5.60 9.04
N ILE A 46 -11.35 5.28 8.67
CA ILE A 46 -10.87 5.47 7.30
C ILE A 46 -11.51 4.42 6.37
N SER A 47 -12.01 4.87 5.22
CA SER A 47 -12.52 3.96 4.18
C SER A 47 -11.37 3.31 3.42
N TYR A 48 -11.64 2.16 2.80
CA TYR A 48 -10.63 1.49 1.99
C TYR A 48 -10.18 2.33 0.78
N ASP A 49 -11.09 3.06 0.14
CA ASP A 49 -10.75 3.98 -0.95
C ASP A 49 -9.76 5.07 -0.51
N GLU A 50 -9.91 5.61 0.70
CA GLU A 50 -8.98 6.60 1.24
C GLU A 50 -7.62 5.97 1.57
N VAL A 51 -7.61 4.71 2.01
CA VAL A 51 -6.36 3.94 2.18
C VAL A 51 -5.65 3.74 0.84
N LEU A 52 -6.37 3.34 -0.21
CA LEU A 52 -5.82 3.19 -1.58
C LEU A 52 -5.28 4.50 -2.16
N ARG A 53 -5.94 5.61 -1.85
CA ARG A 53 -5.56 6.94 -2.34
C ARG A 53 -4.30 7.47 -1.66
N HIS A 54 -4.17 7.28 -0.34
CA HIS A 54 -3.19 8.02 0.44
C HIS A 54 -2.17 7.18 1.22
N LYS A 55 -2.40 5.88 1.42
CA LYS A 55 -1.58 5.07 2.35
C LYS A 55 -0.89 3.89 1.71
N VAL A 56 -1.46 3.32 0.65
CA VAL A 56 -0.86 2.18 -0.05
C VAL A 56 -0.74 2.44 -1.54
N MET A 57 0.22 1.78 -2.18
CA MET A 57 0.39 1.77 -3.63
C MET A 57 -0.09 0.41 -4.13
N HIS A 58 -1.40 0.27 -4.29
CA HIS A 58 -2.02 -0.89 -4.92
C HIS A 58 -2.59 -0.48 -6.27
N GLY A 59 -2.37 -1.29 -7.30
CA GLY A 59 -2.81 -0.97 -8.66
C GLY A 59 -2.22 -1.90 -9.71
N THR A 60 -2.47 -1.54 -10.97
CA THR A 60 -1.81 -2.17 -12.12
C THR A 60 -0.35 -1.76 -12.21
N PRO A 61 0.49 -2.50 -12.96
CA PRO A 61 1.87 -2.09 -13.20
C PRO A 61 1.97 -0.63 -13.69
N GLU A 62 1.09 -0.23 -14.62
CA GLU A 62 1.05 1.12 -15.18
C GLU A 62 0.69 2.17 -14.11
N GLU A 63 -0.36 1.93 -13.31
CA GLU A 63 -0.75 2.83 -12.22
C GLU A 63 0.37 2.99 -11.17
N VAL A 64 1.15 1.93 -10.95
CA VAL A 64 2.27 1.92 -10.00
C VAL A 64 3.46 2.69 -10.58
N VAL A 65 3.80 2.50 -11.86
CA VAL A 65 4.86 3.26 -12.55
C VAL A 65 4.54 4.76 -12.49
N ASP A 66 3.34 5.16 -12.89
CA ASP A 66 2.90 6.56 -12.88
C ASP A 66 3.03 7.18 -11.48
N ARG A 67 2.70 6.43 -10.44
CA ARG A 67 2.76 6.94 -9.06
C ARG A 67 4.21 7.06 -8.56
N ILE A 68 5.10 6.13 -8.93
CA ILE A 68 6.53 6.21 -8.59
C ILE A 68 7.17 7.40 -9.30
N GLN A 69 6.94 7.56 -10.62
CA GLN A 69 7.46 8.70 -11.38
C GLN A 69 7.00 10.04 -10.80
N ARG A 70 5.73 10.15 -10.43
CA ARG A 70 5.22 11.34 -9.73
C ARG A 70 5.97 11.62 -8.43
N TYR A 71 6.28 10.60 -7.64
CA TYR A 71 7.04 10.79 -6.40
C TYR A 71 8.51 11.16 -6.67
N GLU A 72 9.13 10.62 -7.73
CA GLU A 72 10.45 11.06 -8.17
C GLU A 72 10.44 12.54 -8.57
N GLU A 73 9.44 12.98 -9.34
CA GLU A 73 9.30 14.37 -9.79
C GLU A 73 8.96 15.35 -8.64
N GLU A 74 7.99 15.00 -7.80
CA GLU A 74 7.47 15.91 -6.76
C GLU A 74 8.33 15.92 -5.49
N LEU A 75 8.94 14.78 -5.13
CA LEU A 75 9.66 14.61 -3.86
C LEU A 75 11.16 14.40 -4.04
N GLY A 76 11.65 14.18 -5.28
CA GLY A 76 13.07 13.96 -5.54
C GLY A 76 13.62 12.67 -4.91
N ILE A 77 12.78 11.65 -4.76
CA ILE A 77 13.21 10.37 -4.18
C ILE A 77 14.24 9.68 -5.09
N SER A 78 15.23 9.02 -4.48
CA SER A 78 16.27 8.27 -5.20
C SER A 78 16.11 6.75 -5.08
N GLY A 79 15.05 6.29 -4.43
CA GLY A 79 14.83 4.87 -4.15
C GLY A 79 13.58 4.60 -3.32
N LEU A 80 13.16 3.33 -3.33
CA LEU A 80 11.91 2.84 -2.74
C LEU A 80 12.22 1.65 -1.83
N VAL A 81 11.52 1.53 -0.70
CA VAL A 81 11.43 0.29 0.06
C VAL A 81 9.97 -0.11 0.12
N LEU A 82 9.65 -1.33 -0.32
CA LEU A 82 8.27 -1.78 -0.51
C LEU A 82 7.95 -2.96 0.41
N GLU A 83 6.85 -2.84 1.15
CA GLU A 83 6.23 -3.96 1.85
C GLU A 83 5.23 -4.65 0.92
N MET A 84 5.56 -5.86 0.48
CA MET A 84 4.77 -6.58 -0.53
C MET A 84 3.57 -7.34 0.06
N ASN A 85 3.62 -7.68 1.35
CA ASN A 85 2.55 -8.37 2.07
C ASN A 85 2.04 -7.52 3.23
N PHE A 86 1.52 -6.33 2.92
CA PHE A 86 1.01 -5.41 3.93
C PHE A 86 -0.14 -6.04 4.72
N GLY A 87 0.02 -6.16 6.04
CA GLY A 87 -0.92 -6.87 6.92
C GLY A 87 -0.68 -8.36 7.07
N GLY A 88 0.22 -8.95 6.30
CA GLY A 88 0.68 -10.33 6.49
C GLY A 88 -0.33 -11.42 6.10
N GLN A 89 -1.52 -11.07 5.60
CA GLN A 89 -2.61 -12.02 5.35
C GLN A 89 -2.86 -12.29 3.86
N ILE A 90 -2.08 -11.69 2.95
CA ILE A 90 -2.21 -11.98 1.52
C ILE A 90 -1.66 -13.40 1.27
N PRO A 91 -2.41 -14.29 0.58
CA PRO A 91 -1.93 -15.62 0.21
C PRO A 91 -0.58 -15.58 -0.50
N ASN A 92 0.30 -16.53 -0.17
CA ASN A 92 1.69 -16.53 -0.66
C ASN A 92 1.80 -16.50 -2.19
N GLU A 93 0.95 -17.27 -2.89
CA GLU A 93 0.92 -17.31 -4.36
C GLU A 93 0.60 -15.94 -4.97
N LEU A 94 -0.32 -15.18 -4.34
CA LEU A 94 -0.68 -13.84 -4.77
C LEU A 94 0.43 -12.83 -4.50
N VAL A 95 1.13 -12.93 -3.37
CA VAL A 95 2.31 -12.10 -3.07
C VAL A 95 3.42 -12.36 -4.10
N LEU A 96 3.71 -13.64 -4.40
CA LEU A 96 4.70 -14.01 -5.41
C LEU A 96 4.33 -13.48 -6.79
N ASN A 97 3.06 -13.58 -7.18
CA ASN A 97 2.57 -12.96 -8.42
C ASN A 97 2.77 -11.45 -8.40
N SER A 98 2.43 -10.76 -7.31
CA SER A 98 2.63 -9.32 -7.20
C SER A 98 4.10 -8.90 -7.29
N ILE A 99 5.01 -9.69 -6.69
CA ILE A 99 6.46 -9.45 -6.81
C ILE A 99 6.88 -9.61 -8.26
N ARG A 100 6.41 -10.66 -8.93
CA ARG A 100 6.69 -10.90 -10.34
C ARG A 100 6.25 -9.72 -11.22
N GLN A 101 5.02 -9.24 -11.05
CA GLN A 101 4.50 -8.07 -11.78
C GLN A 101 5.37 -6.83 -11.54
N LEU A 102 5.75 -6.57 -10.29
CA LEU A 102 6.65 -5.47 -9.95
C LEU A 102 8.01 -5.61 -10.66
N THR A 103 8.64 -6.78 -10.58
CA THR A 103 9.99 -6.98 -11.13
C THR A 103 10.02 -7.02 -12.65
N GLU A 104 8.99 -7.60 -13.28
CA GLU A 104 8.96 -7.81 -14.73
C GLU A 104 8.37 -6.62 -15.50
N LYS A 105 7.58 -5.76 -14.85
CA LYS A 105 6.83 -4.69 -15.55
C LYS A 105 6.97 -3.29 -14.96
N VAL A 106 7.24 -3.17 -13.67
CA VAL A 106 7.41 -1.85 -13.04
C VAL A 106 8.89 -1.45 -13.05
N MET A 107 9.75 -2.30 -12.47
CA MET A 107 11.18 -2.01 -12.34
C MET A 107 11.90 -1.68 -13.67
N PRO A 108 11.55 -2.29 -14.83
CA PRO A 108 12.19 -1.95 -16.10
C PRO A 108 12.04 -0.50 -16.54
N GLU A 109 11.02 0.22 -16.05
CA GLU A 109 10.73 1.62 -16.41
C GLU A 109 11.63 2.63 -15.67
N PHE A 110 12.41 2.19 -14.67
CA PHE A 110 13.24 3.03 -13.79
C PHE A 110 14.75 2.73 -13.93
N LYS A 111 15.18 2.30 -15.12
CA LYS A 111 16.58 1.95 -15.41
C LYS A 111 17.45 3.15 -15.78
#